data_AF-A0A3S0L124-F1
#
_entry.id   AF-A0A3S0L124-F1
#
_cell.length_a   1.000
_cell.length_b   1.000
_cell.length_c   1.000
_cell.angle_alpha   90.00
_cell.angle_beta   90.00
_cell.angle_gamma   90.00
#
_symmetry.space_group_name_H-M   'P 1'
#
loop_
_entity.id
_entity.type
_entity.pdbx_description
1 polymer ?
#
loop_
_entity_poly.entity_id
_entity_poly.type
_entity_poly.pdbx_seq_one_letter_code
_entity_poly.pdbx_strand_id
1 'polypeptide(L)'
;MPPKKNPLNLNPLQLRTLTLLQEIARLENTPAEDEGAFVITQLPHAHGNHFHLGHAVVSAKDATGLQNDAVWTILERKGVLTREPGRAVLTAVGVAYDTGLRDVILHHSDH
;
A
#
# COMPACT_ATOMS: atom_id res chain seq x y z
N MET A 1 15.51 7.46 1.35
CA MET A 1 16.48 6.34 1.24
C MET A 1 15.68 5.04 1.14
N PRO A 2 16.15 3.98 0.45
CA PRO A 2 15.51 2.67 0.56
C PRO A 2 15.46 2.23 2.04
N PRO A 3 14.45 1.45 2.46
CA PRO A 3 14.32 1.03 3.84
C PRO A 3 15.58 0.30 4.32
N LYS A 4 15.96 0.52 5.58
CA LYS A 4 17.15 -0.11 6.21
C LYS A 4 17.13 -1.64 6.11
N LYS A 5 15.95 -2.25 5.93
CA LYS A 5 15.75 -3.66 5.64
C LYS A 5 14.76 -3.79 4.48
N ASN A 6 15.19 -4.39 3.36
CA ASN A 6 14.34 -4.74 2.23
C ASN A 6 14.53 -6.22 1.87
N PRO A 7 14.21 -7.17 2.77
CA PRO A 7 14.49 -8.59 2.58
C PRO A 7 13.75 -9.19 1.37
N LEU A 8 12.63 -8.59 0.97
CA LEU A 8 11.88 -9.02 -0.21
C LEU A 8 12.44 -8.47 -1.53
N ASN A 9 13.48 -7.62 -1.47
CA ASN A 9 14.11 -6.95 -2.61
C ASN A 9 13.09 -6.22 -3.49
N LEU A 10 12.16 -5.50 -2.86
CA LEU A 10 11.15 -4.70 -3.56
C LEU A 10 11.80 -3.45 -4.15
N ASN A 11 11.46 -3.14 -5.40
CA ASN A 11 11.92 -1.90 -6.02
C ASN A 11 11.18 -0.67 -5.45
N PRO A 12 11.63 0.57 -5.72
CA PRO A 12 10.99 1.77 -5.18
C PRO A 12 9.49 1.92 -5.50
N LEU A 13 9.04 1.49 -6.67
CA LEU A 13 7.62 1.54 -7.04
C LEU A 13 6.79 0.54 -6.22
N GLN A 14 7.30 -0.68 -6.03
CA GLN A 14 6.65 -1.71 -5.23
C GLN A 14 6.58 -1.31 -3.75
N LEU A 15 7.66 -0.72 -3.21
CA LEU A 15 7.68 -0.21 -1.83
C LEU A 15 6.63 0.88 -1.60
N ARG A 16 6.54 1.86 -2.49
CA ARG A 16 5.49 2.89 -2.42
C ARG A 16 4.09 2.30 -2.51
N THR A 17 3.89 1.38 -3.44
CA THR A 17 2.59 0.71 -3.61
C THR A 17 2.18 -0.05 -2.35
N LEU A 18 3.09 -0.83 -1.76
CA LEU A 18 2.83 -1.53 -0.50
C LEU A 18 2.53 -0.55 0.64
N THR A 19 3.25 0.57 0.72
CA THR A 19 2.99 1.63 1.72
C THR A 19 1.58 2.19 1.60
N LEU A 20 1.11 2.44 0.37
CA LEU A 20 -0.25 2.95 0.14
C LEU A 20 -1.31 1.90 0.46
N LEU A 21 -1.08 0.63 0.10
CA LEU A 21 -1.99 -0.46 0.44
C LEU A 21 -2.09 -0.69 1.96
N GLN A 22 -0.99 -0.54 2.69
CA GLN A 22 -0.98 -0.58 4.16
C GLN A 22 -1.81 0.56 4.77
N GLU A 23 -1.75 1.77 4.21
CA GLU A 23 -2.55 2.89 4.68
C GLU A 23 -4.04 2.72 4.34
N ILE A 24 -4.36 2.24 3.12
CA ILE A 24 -5.75 1.90 2.74
C ILE A 24 -6.31 0.86 3.71
N ALA A 25 -5.59 -0.24 3.95
CA ALA A 25 -6.01 -1.30 4.87
C ALA A 25 -6.24 -0.77 6.30
N ARG A 26 -5.39 0.14 6.79
CA ARG A 26 -5.56 0.78 8.11
C ARG A 26 -6.83 1.64 8.16
N LEU A 27 -7.14 2.37 7.09
CA LEU A 27 -8.30 3.25 7.02
C LEU A 27 -9.61 2.46 6.86
N GLU A 28 -9.62 1.44 6.00
CA GLU A 28 -10.78 0.54 5.85
C GLU A 28 -11.00 -0.30 7.11
N ASN A 29 -9.92 -0.64 7.84
CA ASN A 29 -9.93 -1.39 9.09
C ASN A 29 -10.87 -2.59 9.08
N THR A 30 -10.87 -3.32 7.97
CA THR A 30 -11.73 -4.48 7.73
C THR A 30 -10.88 -5.75 7.82
N PRO A 31 -10.96 -6.52 8.92
CA PRO A 31 -10.18 -7.74 9.06
C PRO A 31 -10.55 -8.79 8.00
N ALA A 32 -9.55 -9.55 7.56
CA ALA A 32 -9.76 -10.76 6.77
C ALA A 32 -9.92 -12.00 7.69
N GLU A 33 -10.12 -13.17 7.09
CA GLU A 33 -10.21 -14.44 7.84
C GLU A 33 -8.88 -14.82 8.51
N ASP A 34 -7.76 -14.59 7.82
CA ASP A 34 -6.42 -14.79 8.38
C ASP A 34 -6.10 -13.74 9.45
N GLU A 35 -5.56 -14.20 10.59
CA GLU A 35 -5.21 -13.32 11.71
C GLU A 35 -4.18 -12.26 11.29
N GLY A 36 -4.47 -11.00 11.59
CA GLY A 36 -3.61 -9.86 11.26
C GLY A 36 -3.64 -9.44 9.78
N ALA A 37 -4.46 -10.06 8.95
CA ALA A 37 -4.69 -9.65 7.57
C ALA A 37 -5.92 -8.74 7.44
N PHE A 38 -5.93 -7.91 6.41
CA PHE A 38 -6.98 -6.92 6.18
C PHE A 38 -7.43 -6.93 4.72
N VAL A 39 -8.73 -6.73 4.53
CA VAL A 39 -9.33 -6.60 3.20
C VAL A 39 -9.11 -5.18 2.69
N ILE A 40 -8.78 -5.09 1.40
CA ILE A 40 -8.77 -3.85 0.62
C ILE A 40 -9.84 -3.98 -0.45
N THR A 41 -10.87 -3.15 -0.34
CA THR A 41 -12.04 -3.20 -1.23
C THR A 41 -12.04 -2.06 -2.25
N GLN A 42 -11.39 -0.93 -1.95
CA GLN A 42 -11.40 0.24 -2.81
C GLN A 42 -10.01 0.86 -2.94
N LEU A 43 -9.70 1.37 -4.14
CA LEU A 43 -8.50 2.16 -4.38
C LEU A 43 -8.88 3.65 -4.47
N PRO A 44 -8.04 4.55 -3.93
CA PRO A 44 -8.31 5.98 -4.01
C PRO A 44 -8.26 6.47 -5.46
N HIS A 45 -9.09 7.46 -5.77
CA HIS A 45 -9.09 8.11 -7.07
C HIS A 45 -8.28 9.41 -7.01
N ALA A 46 -7.40 9.62 -7.99
CA ALA A 46 -6.67 10.87 -8.13
C ALA A 46 -7.56 12.00 -8.66
N HIS A 47 -7.42 13.19 -8.08
CA HIS A 47 -8.00 14.42 -8.60
C HIS A 47 -6.86 15.37 -8.96
N GLY A 48 -6.49 15.39 -10.25
CA GLY A 48 -5.32 16.13 -10.72
C GLY A 48 -4.01 15.41 -10.37
N ASN A 49 -3.10 16.08 -9.66
CA ASN A 49 -1.77 15.57 -9.35
C ASN A 49 -1.62 14.93 -7.96
N HIS A 50 -2.72 14.80 -7.20
CA HIS A 50 -2.75 14.22 -5.86
C HIS A 50 -4.10 13.57 -5.54
N PHE A 51 -4.16 12.88 -4.40
CA PHE A 51 -5.39 12.41 -3.76
C PHE A 51 -5.24 12.42 -2.24
N HIS A 52 -6.37 12.31 -1.56
CA HIS A 52 -6.41 12.13 -0.12
C HIS A 52 -6.46 10.65 0.24
N LEU A 53 -5.72 10.29 1.30
CA LEU A 53 -5.79 9.00 1.93
C LEU A 53 -5.96 9.22 3.44
N GLY A 54 -7.23 9.23 3.88
CA GLY A 54 -7.58 9.74 5.20
C GLY A 54 -7.20 11.21 5.32
N HIS A 55 -6.40 11.54 6.33
CA HIS A 55 -5.89 12.91 6.56
C HIS A 55 -4.60 13.22 5.78
N ALA A 56 -4.01 12.24 5.11
CA ALA A 56 -2.81 12.45 4.31
C ALA A 56 -3.14 12.90 2.89
N VAL A 57 -2.22 13.67 2.29
CA VAL A 57 -2.19 13.98 0.87
C VAL A 57 -1.05 13.19 0.22
N VAL A 58 -1.34 12.55 -0.91
CA VAL A 58 -0.39 11.71 -1.66
C VAL A 58 -0.26 12.21 -3.08
N SER A 59 0.97 12.35 -3.58
CA SER A 59 1.19 12.68 -4.99
C SER A 59 0.76 11.52 -5.90
N ALA A 60 0.05 11.83 -6.99
CA ALA A 60 -0.32 10.84 -8.00
C ALA A 60 0.91 10.14 -8.62
N LYS A 61 2.09 10.79 -8.62
CA LYS A 61 3.35 10.20 -9.12
C LYS A 61 3.82 9.01 -8.26
N ASP A 62 3.58 9.05 -6.96
CA ASP A 62 3.98 7.98 -6.04
C ASP A 62 2.99 6.80 -6.03
N ALA A 63 1.78 7.00 -6.54
CA ALA A 63 0.71 6.01 -6.57
C ALA A 63 0.52 5.30 -7.91
N THR A 64 1.40 5.55 -8.89
CA THR A 64 1.33 4.92 -10.23
C THR A 64 1.33 3.38 -10.17
N GLY A 65 1.86 2.78 -9.10
CA GLY A 65 1.86 1.34 -8.92
C GLY A 65 0.49 0.75 -8.55
N LEU A 66 -0.45 1.55 -8.03
CA LEU A 66 -1.82 1.09 -7.76
C LEU A 66 -2.56 0.65 -9.03
N GLN A 67 -2.22 1.25 -10.18
CA GLN A 67 -2.79 0.90 -11.50
C GLN A 67 -1.90 -0.05 -12.32
N ASN A 68 -0.75 -0.49 -11.78
CA ASN A 68 0.21 -1.30 -12.51
C ASN A 68 0.12 -2.77 -12.08
N ASP A 69 -0.53 -3.61 -12.90
CA ASP A 69 -0.73 -5.03 -12.61
C ASP A 69 0.58 -5.82 -12.37
N ALA A 70 1.69 -5.42 -12.99
CA ALA A 70 2.98 -6.06 -12.75
C ALA A 70 3.48 -5.83 -11.31
N VAL A 71 3.16 -4.68 -10.70
CA VAL A 71 3.47 -4.42 -9.28
C VAL A 71 2.66 -5.35 -8.40
N TRP A 72 1.34 -5.44 -8.62
CA TRP A 72 0.44 -6.33 -7.89
C TRP A 72 0.88 -7.79 -7.98
N THR A 73 1.23 -8.26 -9.18
CA THR A 73 1.74 -9.61 -9.40
C THR A 73 3.03 -9.89 -8.61
N ILE A 74 3.94 -8.92 -8.50
CA ILE A 74 5.14 -9.10 -7.69
C ILE A 74 4.81 -9.11 -6.19
N LEU A 75 3.96 -8.20 -5.71
CA LEU A 75 3.56 -8.17 -4.30
C LEU A 75 2.88 -9.48 -3.88
N GLU A 76 2.04 -10.05 -4.76
CA GLU A 76 1.41 -11.36 -4.56
C GLU A 76 2.44 -12.49 -4.52
N ARG A 77 3.38 -12.54 -5.48
CA ARG A 77 4.48 -13.53 -5.46
C ARG A 77 5.39 -13.41 -4.24
N LYS A 78 5.45 -12.24 -3.62
CA LYS A 78 6.22 -11.98 -2.39
C LYS A 78 5.43 -12.29 -1.12
N GLY A 79 4.15 -12.69 -1.25
CA GLY A 79 3.30 -13.10 -0.14
C GLY A 79 2.82 -11.96 0.75
N VAL A 80 2.97 -10.70 0.32
CA VAL A 80 2.52 -9.54 1.11
C VAL A 80 1.05 -9.18 0.85
N LEU A 81 0.47 -9.67 -0.25
CA LEU A 81 -0.96 -9.58 -0.52
C LEU A 81 -1.43 -10.80 -1.31
N THR A 82 -2.74 -11.01 -1.34
CA THR A 82 -3.43 -11.95 -2.24
C THR A 82 -4.55 -11.21 -2.96
N ARG A 83 -4.75 -11.45 -4.25
CA ARG A 83 -5.88 -10.89 -5.00
C ARG A 83 -7.02 -11.91 -5.08
N GLU A 84 -8.23 -11.42 -4.91
CA GLU A 84 -9.47 -12.18 -5.04
C GLU A 84 -10.43 -11.46 -5.98
N PRO A 85 -11.48 -12.12 -6.50
CA PRO A 85 -12.49 -11.44 -7.28
C PRO A 85 -13.10 -10.24 -6.52
N GLY A 86 -12.86 -9.03 -7.02
CA GLY A 86 -13.42 -7.79 -6.48
C GLY A 86 -12.72 -7.21 -5.25
N ARG A 87 -11.65 -7.84 -4.73
CA ARG A 87 -10.92 -7.34 -3.55
C ARG A 87 -9.47 -7.83 -3.51
N ALA A 88 -8.67 -7.27 -2.62
CA ALA A 88 -7.39 -7.83 -2.24
C ALA A 88 -7.34 -8.04 -0.72
N VAL A 89 -6.48 -8.96 -0.28
CA VAL A 89 -6.18 -9.20 1.13
C VAL A 89 -4.73 -8.84 1.35
N LEU A 90 -4.47 -7.82 2.15
CA LEU A 90 -3.13 -7.51 2.65
C LEU A 90 -2.81 -8.50 3.78
N THR A 91 -1.82 -9.35 3.57
CA THR A 91 -1.48 -10.41 4.54
C THR A 91 -0.87 -9.80 5.81
N ALA A 92 -0.83 -10.54 6.91
CA ALA A 92 -0.14 -10.11 8.13
C ALA A 92 1.34 -9.75 7.86
N VAL A 93 2.00 -10.47 6.94
CA VAL A 93 3.37 -10.15 6.49
C VAL A 93 3.40 -8.81 5.78
N GLY A 94 2.44 -8.53 4.91
CA GLY A 94 2.29 -7.25 4.23
C GLY A 94 2.02 -6.11 5.19
N VAL A 95 1.16 -6.30 6.19
CA VAL A 95 0.88 -5.29 7.22
C VAL A 95 2.14 -4.96 8.03
N ALA A 96 2.90 -5.97 8.44
CA ALA A 96 4.09 -5.81 9.28
C ALA A 96 5.34 -5.35 8.51
N TYR A 97 5.30 -5.30 7.17
CA TYR A 97 6.47 -4.97 6.36
C TYR A 97 6.86 -3.50 6.51
N ASP A 98 8.04 -3.23 7.06
CA ASP A 98 8.57 -1.87 7.14
C ASP A 98 9.06 -1.39 5.76
N THR A 99 8.25 -0.54 5.12
CA THR A 99 8.60 0.08 3.84
C THR A 99 9.55 1.25 3.98
N GLY A 100 9.66 1.85 5.18
CA GLY A 100 10.43 3.07 5.43
C GLY A 100 9.94 4.31 4.67
N LEU A 101 8.73 4.28 4.08
CA LEU A 101 8.22 5.33 3.20
C LEU A 101 6.96 6.02 3.70
N ARG A 102 6.35 5.56 4.79
CA ARG A 102 5.08 6.10 5.29
C ARG A 102 5.15 7.61 5.48
N ASP A 103 6.12 8.09 6.26
CA ASP A 103 6.30 9.53 6.55
C ASP A 103 6.95 10.30 5.38
N VAL A 104 7.28 9.62 4.29
CA VAL A 104 7.89 10.21 3.09
C VAL A 104 6.84 10.52 2.03
N ILE A 105 5.83 9.66 1.86
CA ILE A 105 4.83 9.78 0.79
C ILE A 105 3.43 10.14 1.29
N LEU A 106 3.18 10.03 2.60
CA LEU A 106 1.95 10.48 3.24
C LEU A 106 2.21 11.82 3.91
N HIS A 107 1.86 12.90 3.22
CA HIS A 107 2.02 14.25 3.74
C HIS A 107 0.81 14.62 4.58
N HIS A 108 1.01 14.80 5.88
CA HIS A 108 -0.02 15.30 6.77
C HIS A 108 0.06 16.82 6.80
N SER A 109 -1.09 17.50 6.74
CA SER A 109 -1.12 18.92 7.05
C SER A 109 -0.95 19.05 8.57
N ASP A 110 0.22 19.50 9.01
CA ASP A 110 0.42 19.86 10.41
C ASP A 110 -0.55 21.00 10.74
N HIS A 111 -1.45 20.76 11.70
CA HIS A 111 -2.27 21.78 12.35
C HIS A 111 -1.64 22.16 13.68
#